data_AF-A0A9P8F547-F1
#
_entry.id   AF-A0A9P8F547-F1
#
_cell.length_a   1.000
_cell.length_b   1.000
_cell.length_c   1.000
_cell.angle_alpha   90.00
_cell.angle_beta   90.00
_cell.angle_gamma   90.00
#
_symmetry.space_group_name_H-M   'P 1'
#
loop_
_entity.id
_entity.type
_entity.pdbx_description
1 polymer ?
#
loop_
_entity_poly.entity_id
_entity_poly.type
_entity_poly.pdbx_seq_one_letter_code
_entity_poly.pdbx_strand_id
1 'polypeptide(L)'
;MSNQRRMTQQTPSPLSPFQDDQILTESQWTTLASIVDTIISSETQTSGENPKKIQLKAAVDTIKHNTNVTDEALLSEYLAESATSCPEFREAIHRLLAEQIHTQGRKELLSVLDALTNARTSWLLTGHLTPFAQLSLRQREKVVQSWATARLQIFRVLFRTFNDMTKAYWTRTSPTLGRILSYPYTPINHSYGTGFEFP
;
A
#
# COMPACT_ATOMS: atom_id res chain seq x y z
N MET A 1 -32.06 24.76 -29.13
CA MET A 1 -31.56 25.14 -27.80
C MET A 1 -30.63 24.04 -27.33
N SER A 2 -29.34 24.34 -27.24
CA SER A 2 -28.27 23.34 -27.05
C SER A 2 -28.23 22.88 -25.60
N ASN A 3 -28.56 21.62 -25.33
CA ASN A 3 -28.48 21.01 -24.00
C ASN A 3 -27.01 20.73 -23.66
N GLN A 4 -26.34 21.74 -23.12
CA GLN A 4 -24.97 21.65 -22.64
C GLN A 4 -24.99 20.82 -21.35
N ARG A 5 -24.75 19.51 -21.48
CA ARG A 5 -24.53 18.61 -20.34
C ARG A 5 -23.36 19.17 -19.53
N ARG A 6 -23.63 19.87 -18.43
CA ARG A 6 -22.61 20.20 -17.44
C ARG A 6 -22.13 18.88 -16.86
N MET A 7 -21.03 18.35 -17.37
CA MET A 7 -20.25 17.36 -16.64
C MET A 7 -19.79 18.08 -15.37
N THR A 8 -20.47 17.85 -14.26
CA THR A 8 -19.95 18.20 -12.95
C THR A 8 -18.77 17.27 -12.70
N GLN A 9 -17.60 17.62 -13.24
CA GLN A 9 -16.34 17.09 -12.74
C GLN A 9 -16.31 17.48 -11.28
N GLN A 10 -16.51 16.51 -10.39
CA GLN A 10 -16.26 16.71 -8.97
C GLN A 10 -14.78 17.01 -8.85
N THR A 11 -14.44 18.28 -8.64
CA THR A 11 -13.09 18.64 -8.25
C THR A 11 -12.91 18.08 -6.85
N PRO A 12 -11.97 17.14 -6.63
CA PRO A 12 -11.74 16.62 -5.29
C PRO A 12 -11.47 17.80 -4.36
N SER A 13 -12.12 17.79 -3.19
CA SER A 13 -11.86 18.82 -2.19
C SER A 13 -10.36 18.77 -1.87
N PRO A 14 -9.65 19.92 -1.94
CA PRO A 14 -8.21 19.93 -1.73
C PRO A 14 -7.94 19.42 -0.31
N LEU A 15 -7.07 18.41 -0.21
CA LEU A 15 -6.59 17.95 1.08
C LEU A 15 -5.84 19.11 1.75
N SER A 16 -5.96 19.22 3.08
CA SER A 16 -5.21 20.23 3.83
C SER A 16 -3.73 20.16 3.44
N PRO A 17 -3.10 21.30 3.10
CA PRO A 17 -1.71 21.31 2.65
C PRO A 17 -0.85 20.64 3.71
N PHE A 18 -0.16 19.57 3.30
CA PHE A 18 0.70 18.82 4.20
C PHE A 18 1.83 19.75 4.68
N GLN A 19 1.91 19.98 5.98
CA GLN A 19 3.06 20.65 6.58
C GLN A 19 4.16 19.59 6.74
N ASP A 20 5.31 19.82 6.12
CA ASP A 20 6.43 18.89 6.04
C ASP A 20 7.19 18.79 7.38
N ASP A 21 6.45 18.44 8.43
CA ASP A 21 7.03 17.95 9.66
C ASP A 21 7.65 16.59 9.30
N GLN A 22 8.98 16.55 9.26
CA GLN A 22 9.76 15.37 8.95
C GLN A 22 9.65 14.33 10.10
N ILE A 23 8.47 13.76 10.29
CA ILE A 23 8.13 12.82 11.38
C ILE A 23 8.92 11.52 11.23
N LEU A 24 9.14 11.10 9.99
CA LEU A 24 9.95 9.94 9.65
C LEU A 24 11.30 10.39 9.11
N THR A 25 12.37 9.80 9.65
CA THR A 25 13.70 9.89 9.03
C THR A 25 13.74 9.09 7.72
N GLU A 26 14.65 9.43 6.83
CA GLU A 26 14.74 8.76 5.51
C GLU A 26 15.07 7.25 5.64
N SER A 27 15.81 6.85 6.69
CA SER A 27 16.10 5.44 6.97
C SER A 27 14.87 4.67 7.46
N GLN A 28 14.06 5.27 8.33
CA GLN A 28 12.77 4.72 8.77
C GLN A 28 11.80 4.61 7.60
N TRP A 29 11.73 5.62 6.74
CA TRP A 29 10.93 5.59 5.52
C TRP A 29 11.36 4.47 4.59
N THR A 30 12.66 4.34 4.31
CA THR A 30 13.20 3.26 3.45
C THR A 30 12.85 1.88 4.00
N THR A 31 12.91 1.72 5.33
CA THR A 31 12.53 0.48 6.01
C THR A 31 11.04 0.22 5.88
N LEU A 32 10.20 1.22 6.13
CA LEU A 32 8.75 1.10 5.97
C LEU A 32 8.37 0.78 4.52
N ALA A 33 8.94 1.50 3.55
CA ALA A 33 8.76 1.28 2.13
C ALA A 33 9.10 -0.16 1.73
N SER A 34 10.24 -0.68 2.22
CA SER A 34 10.63 -2.06 1.97
C SER A 34 9.65 -3.09 2.54
N ILE A 35 8.99 -2.81 3.67
CA ILE A 35 7.94 -3.67 4.24
C ILE A 35 6.68 -3.61 3.36
N VAL A 36 6.25 -2.40 3.01
CA VAL A 36 5.07 -2.15 2.17
C VAL A 36 5.19 -2.86 0.82
N ASP A 37 6.33 -2.70 0.14
CA ASP A 37 6.59 -3.34 -1.16
C ASP A 37 6.63 -4.87 -1.06
N THR A 38 7.07 -5.40 0.09
CA THR A 38 7.02 -6.84 0.38
C THR A 38 5.58 -7.33 0.56
N ILE A 39 4.67 -6.50 1.08
CA ILE A 39 3.26 -6.87 1.32
C ILE A 39 2.41 -6.78 0.04
N ILE A 40 2.66 -5.77 -0.80
CA ILE A 40 1.90 -5.54 -2.05
C ILE A 40 2.43 -6.41 -3.20
N SER A 41 3.64 -6.97 -3.08
CA SER A 41 4.30 -7.83 -4.06
C SER A 41 4.57 -7.15 -5.40
N SER A 42 5.67 -6.41 -5.51
CA SER A 42 6.29 -6.11 -6.81
C SER A 42 7.30 -7.21 -7.17
N GLU A 43 6.84 -8.44 -7.42
CA GLU A 43 7.63 -9.45 -8.15
C GLU A 43 7.20 -9.51 -9.61
N THR A 44 7.43 -8.42 -10.34
CA THR A 44 7.77 -8.53 -11.76
C THR A 44 9.22 -8.10 -11.93
N GLN A 45 9.99 -8.92 -12.65
CA GLN A 45 11.36 -8.64 -13.11
C GLN A 45 12.53 -8.98 -12.17
N THR A 46 12.63 -10.25 -11.75
CA THR A 46 13.96 -10.89 -11.78
C THR A 46 13.87 -12.20 -12.55
N SER A 47 14.46 -12.16 -13.74
CA SER A 47 14.63 -13.27 -14.67
C SER A 47 15.38 -14.40 -13.96
N GLY A 48 14.67 -15.41 -13.48
CA GLY A 48 15.28 -16.50 -12.70
C GLY A 48 14.27 -17.55 -12.25
N GLU A 49 14.19 -18.62 -13.04
CA GLU A 49 13.64 -19.94 -12.72
C GLU A 49 12.10 -20.13 -12.71
N ASN A 50 11.70 -21.27 -13.28
CA ASN A 50 10.33 -21.74 -13.56
C ASN A 50 9.26 -21.64 -12.45
N PRO A 51 9.53 -21.74 -11.13
CA PRO A 51 8.46 -21.67 -10.11
C PRO A 51 7.75 -20.31 -10.06
N LYS A 52 8.44 -19.20 -10.37
CA LYS A 52 7.85 -17.85 -10.32
C LYS A 52 6.77 -17.64 -11.38
N LYS A 53 6.96 -18.22 -12.58
CA LYS A 53 5.97 -18.15 -13.66
C LYS A 53 4.68 -18.91 -13.32
N ILE A 54 4.78 -19.98 -12.54
CA ILE A 54 3.61 -20.76 -12.09
C ILE A 54 2.82 -19.97 -11.04
N GLN A 55 3.51 -19.34 -10.08
CA GLN A 55 2.85 -18.52 -9.05
C GLN A 55 2.20 -17.26 -9.64
N LEU A 56 2.89 -16.59 -10.58
CA LEU A 56 2.33 -15.44 -11.30
C LEU A 56 1.08 -15.84 -12.09
N LYS A 57 1.12 -16.97 -12.80
CA LYS A 57 -0.05 -17.50 -13.52
C LYS A 57 -1.21 -17.81 -12.56
N ALA A 58 -0.95 -18.49 -11.45
CA ALA A 58 -1.98 -18.77 -10.46
C ALA A 58 -2.59 -17.50 -9.86
N ALA A 59 -1.78 -16.46 -9.62
CA ALA A 59 -2.26 -15.15 -9.17
C ALA A 59 -3.14 -14.47 -10.24
N VAL A 60 -2.69 -14.46 -11.50
CA VAL A 60 -3.47 -13.96 -12.65
C VAL A 60 -4.80 -14.70 -12.77
N ASP A 61 -4.79 -16.03 -12.70
CA ASP A 61 -6.00 -16.86 -12.79
C ASP A 61 -6.95 -16.57 -11.62
N THR A 62 -6.42 -16.39 -10.41
CA THR A 62 -7.21 -16.02 -9.23
C THR A 62 -7.84 -14.64 -9.38
N ILE A 63 -7.13 -13.66 -9.94
CA ILE A 63 -7.66 -12.32 -10.18
C ILE A 63 -8.75 -12.40 -11.25
N LYS A 64 -8.50 -13.07 -12.39
CA LYS A 64 -9.47 -13.28 -13.46
C LYS A 64 -10.71 -14.05 -12.99
N HIS A 65 -10.58 -14.95 -12.01
CA HIS A 65 -11.72 -15.65 -11.42
C HIS A 65 -12.58 -14.74 -10.53
N ASN A 66 -11.95 -13.82 -9.79
CA ASN A 66 -12.65 -12.96 -8.82
C ASN A 66 -13.06 -11.59 -9.39
N THR A 67 -12.60 -11.23 -10.59
CA THR A 67 -12.86 -9.94 -11.23
C THR A 67 -13.21 -10.14 -12.71
N ASN A 68 -14.03 -9.24 -13.28
CA ASN A 68 -14.43 -9.30 -14.69
C ASN A 68 -13.37 -8.68 -15.64
N VAL A 69 -12.10 -8.69 -15.25
CA VAL A 69 -11.02 -8.04 -16.01
C VAL A 69 -10.56 -8.95 -17.14
N THR A 70 -10.80 -8.49 -18.37
CA THR A 70 -10.32 -9.16 -19.61
C THR A 70 -9.02 -8.55 -20.13
N ASP A 71 -8.68 -7.34 -19.70
CA ASP A 71 -7.50 -6.61 -20.16
C ASP A 71 -6.21 -7.13 -19.49
N GLU A 72 -5.40 -7.85 -20.26
CA GLU A 72 -4.13 -8.40 -19.78
C GLU A 72 -3.06 -7.33 -19.54
N ALA A 73 -3.11 -6.21 -20.28
CA ALA A 73 -2.16 -5.12 -20.11
C ALA A 73 -2.36 -4.45 -18.74
N LEU A 74 -3.62 -4.15 -18.40
CA LEU A 74 -4.00 -3.58 -17.11
C LEU A 74 -3.68 -4.52 -15.94
N LEU A 75 -3.82 -5.84 -16.13
CA LEU A 75 -3.43 -6.83 -15.13
C LEU A 75 -1.91 -6.86 -14.91
N SER A 76 -1.14 -6.75 -15.99
CA SER A 76 0.33 -6.70 -15.89
C SER A 76 0.81 -5.41 -15.22
N GLU A 77 0.14 -4.29 -15.46
CA GLU A 77 0.42 -3.00 -14.83
C GLU A 77 0.17 -3.06 -13.32
N TYR A 78 -0.96 -3.64 -12.90
CA TYR A 78 -1.27 -3.85 -11.48
C TYR A 78 -0.26 -4.76 -10.77
N LEU A 79 0.14 -5.87 -11.40
CA LEU A 79 1.13 -6.78 -10.81
C LEU A 79 2.55 -6.19 -10.75
N ALA A 80 2.83 -5.18 -11.57
CA ALA A 80 4.08 -4.43 -11.53
C ALA A 80 4.00 -3.20 -10.60
N GLU A 81 2.84 -2.90 -10.05
CA GLU A 81 2.63 -1.73 -9.22
C GLU A 81 3.35 -1.91 -7.86
N SER A 82 4.08 -0.87 -7.47
CA SER A 82 4.63 -0.72 -6.13
C SER A 82 3.92 0.43 -5.43
N ALA A 83 3.43 0.21 -4.22
CA ALA A 83 2.76 1.25 -3.45
C ALA A 83 3.69 2.44 -3.17
N THR A 84 4.99 2.20 -2.99
CA THR A 84 5.97 3.23 -2.66
C THR A 84 6.39 4.07 -3.87
N SER A 85 6.12 3.60 -5.09
CA SER A 85 6.31 4.37 -6.33
C SER A 85 5.33 5.53 -6.47
N CYS A 86 4.18 5.46 -5.77
CA CYS A 86 3.15 6.50 -5.78
C CYS A 86 3.47 7.57 -4.73
N PRO A 87 3.73 8.83 -5.11
CA PRO A 87 4.06 9.90 -4.15
C PRO A 87 2.90 10.17 -3.17
N GLU A 88 1.66 9.98 -3.63
CA GLU A 88 0.44 10.10 -2.81
C GLU A 88 0.43 9.13 -1.63
N PHE A 89 1.04 7.94 -1.79
CA PHE A 89 1.15 6.97 -0.71
C PHE A 89 2.05 7.48 0.42
N ARG A 90 3.19 8.07 0.08
CA ARG A 90 4.08 8.69 1.07
C ARG A 90 3.36 9.80 1.82
N GLU A 91 2.71 10.72 1.11
CA GLU A 91 1.95 11.80 1.75
C GLU A 91 0.84 11.26 2.68
N ALA A 92 0.10 10.25 2.25
CA ALA A 92 -0.97 9.68 3.05
C ALA A 92 -0.48 9.02 4.35
N ILE A 93 0.67 8.34 4.31
CA ILE A 93 1.32 7.77 5.51
C ILE A 93 1.84 8.88 6.43
N HIS A 94 2.45 9.91 5.88
CA HIS A 94 2.90 11.05 6.69
C HIS A 94 1.71 11.76 7.36
N ARG A 95 0.60 11.99 6.65
CA ARG A 95 -0.63 12.56 7.22
C ARG A 95 -1.24 11.67 8.30
N LEU A 96 -1.23 10.34 8.11
CA LEU A 96 -1.64 9.38 9.15
C LEU A 96 -0.83 9.58 10.44
N LEU A 97 0.49 9.69 10.33
CA LEU A 97 1.39 9.85 11.48
C LEU A 97 1.29 11.24 12.13
N ALA A 98 0.97 12.27 11.35
CA ALA A 98 0.81 13.63 11.85
C ALA A 98 -0.52 13.81 12.60
N GLU A 99 -1.62 13.38 12.00
CA GLU A 99 -2.98 13.81 12.39
C GLU A 99 -3.83 12.69 13.01
N GLN A 100 -3.63 11.44 12.60
CA GLN A 100 -4.59 10.35 12.89
C GLN A 100 -4.13 9.42 14.01
N ILE A 101 -2.82 9.27 14.21
CA ILE A 101 -2.25 8.38 15.23
C ILE A 101 -2.01 9.16 16.53
N HIS A 102 -2.49 8.60 17.64
CA HIS A 102 -2.21 9.15 18.96
C HIS A 102 -0.69 9.15 19.27
N THR A 103 -0.24 10.14 20.06
CA THR A 103 1.19 10.39 20.30
C THR A 103 1.98 9.18 20.81
N GLN A 104 1.39 8.34 21.67
CA GLN A 104 2.04 7.15 22.21
C GLN A 104 2.18 6.04 21.15
N GLY A 105 1.15 5.75 20.36
CA GLY A 105 1.20 4.77 19.28
C GLY A 105 2.15 5.18 18.16
N ARG A 106 2.27 6.48 17.91
CA ARG A 106 3.29 7.02 17.01
C ARG A 106 4.70 6.72 17.52
N LYS A 107 4.98 6.95 18.81
CA LYS A 107 6.28 6.64 19.40
C LYS A 107 6.60 5.15 19.34
N GLU A 108 5.62 4.29 19.59
CA GLU A 108 5.79 2.84 19.51
C GLU A 108 6.11 2.40 18.07
N LEU A 109 5.38 2.88 17.08
CA LEU A 109 5.63 2.58 15.68
C LEU A 109 7.02 3.07 15.22
N LEU A 110 7.39 4.31 15.57
CA LEU A 110 8.72 4.85 15.28
C LEU A 110 9.83 4.03 15.97
N SER A 111 9.62 3.63 17.23
CA SER A 111 10.58 2.78 17.95
C SER A 111 10.76 1.41 17.29
N VAL A 112 9.69 0.83 16.74
CA VAL A 112 9.81 -0.44 15.99
C VAL A 112 10.53 -0.23 14.66
N LEU A 113 10.25 0.87 13.95
CA LEU A 113 10.98 1.21 12.73
C LEU A 113 12.47 1.44 13.02
N ASP A 114 12.82 2.11 14.12
CA ASP A 114 14.19 2.28 14.59
C ASP A 114 14.86 0.95 14.96
N ALA A 115 14.10 0.02 15.54
CA ALA A 115 14.61 -1.32 15.81
C ALA A 115 14.89 -2.10 14.52
N LEU A 116 14.12 -1.88 13.45
CA LEU A 116 14.30 -2.56 12.16
C LEU A 116 15.39 -1.92 11.28
N THR A 117 15.68 -0.64 11.46
CA THR A 117 16.77 0.07 10.73
C THR A 117 18.15 -0.33 11.25
N ASN A 118 18.26 -0.65 12.53
CA ASN A 118 19.52 -1.01 13.18
C ASN A 118 19.81 -2.52 13.10
N ALA A 119 20.97 -2.91 12.58
CA ALA A 119 21.35 -4.32 12.36
C ALA A 119 21.30 -5.23 13.61
N ARG A 120 21.61 -4.70 14.81
CA ARG A 120 21.60 -5.49 16.05
C ARG A 120 20.20 -5.77 16.55
N THR A 121 19.32 -4.77 16.49
CA THR A 121 17.93 -4.88 16.93
C THR A 121 17.07 -5.54 15.85
N SER A 122 17.43 -5.39 14.57
CA SER A 122 16.75 -6.08 13.47
C SER A 122 16.93 -7.58 13.60
N TRP A 123 18.06 -8.07 14.12
CA TRP A 123 18.25 -9.51 14.36
C TRP A 123 17.21 -10.10 15.32
N LEU A 124 16.84 -9.38 16.37
CA LEU A 124 15.79 -9.83 17.30
C LEU A 124 14.43 -9.93 16.62
N LEU A 125 14.14 -9.00 15.70
CA LEU A 125 12.84 -8.91 15.04
C LEU A 125 12.75 -9.76 13.78
N THR A 126 13.85 -9.99 13.08
CA THR A 126 13.89 -10.59 11.74
C THR A 126 14.72 -11.87 11.67
N GLY A 127 15.51 -12.18 12.70
CA GLY A 127 16.48 -13.27 12.72
C GLY A 127 17.73 -13.03 11.86
N HIS A 128 17.89 -11.84 11.25
CA HIS A 128 19.01 -11.50 10.37
C HIS A 128 19.84 -10.34 10.95
N LEU A 129 21.16 -10.46 10.87
CA LEU A 129 22.13 -9.42 11.30
C LEU A 129 22.24 -8.25 10.31
N THR A 130 21.36 -8.18 9.32
CA THR A 130 21.28 -7.10 8.35
C THR A 130 20.03 -6.26 8.61
N PRO A 131 20.09 -4.93 8.39
CA PRO A 131 18.91 -4.08 8.40
C PRO A 131 17.84 -4.60 7.45
N PHE A 132 16.56 -4.46 7.83
CA PHE A 132 15.46 -5.04 7.05
C PHE A 132 15.43 -4.52 5.61
N ALA A 133 15.66 -3.23 5.41
CA ALA A 133 15.72 -2.57 4.10
C ALA A 133 16.85 -3.09 3.18
N GLN A 134 17.84 -3.80 3.72
CA GLN A 134 18.96 -4.36 2.94
C GLN A 134 18.78 -5.85 2.63
N LEU A 135 17.78 -6.50 3.22
CA LEU A 135 17.46 -7.90 2.93
C LEU A 135 17.03 -8.05 1.46
N SER A 136 17.28 -9.23 0.87
CA SER A 136 16.67 -9.58 -0.41
C SER A 136 15.14 -9.70 -0.27
N LEU A 137 14.41 -9.50 -1.35
CA LEU A 137 12.94 -9.57 -1.34
C LEU A 137 12.41 -10.88 -0.72
N ARG A 138 12.97 -12.02 -1.13
CA ARG A 138 12.63 -13.34 -0.59
C ARG A 138 12.86 -13.45 0.92
N GLN A 139 13.92 -12.83 1.44
CA GLN A 139 14.17 -12.82 2.89
C GLN A 139 13.15 -11.94 3.61
N ARG A 140 12.82 -10.76 3.05
CA ARG A 140 11.78 -9.89 3.61
C ARG A 140 10.43 -10.59 3.66
N GLU A 141 10.02 -11.25 2.58
CA GLU A 141 8.78 -12.03 2.53
C GLU A 141 8.74 -13.10 3.63
N LYS A 142 9.81 -13.88 3.76
CA LYS A 142 9.91 -14.90 4.80
C LYS A 142 9.81 -14.30 6.21
N VAL A 143 10.45 -13.15 6.44
CA VAL A 143 10.35 -12.44 7.73
C VAL A 143 8.92 -11.99 8.00
N VAL A 144 8.27 -11.33 7.04
CA VAL A 144 6.90 -10.85 7.18
C VAL A 144 5.92 -12.02 7.40
N GLN A 145 6.07 -13.12 6.66
CA GLN A 145 5.31 -14.35 6.86
C GLN A 145 5.59 -15.00 8.23
N SER A 146 6.83 -14.94 8.71
CA SER A 146 7.18 -15.43 10.04
C SER A 146 6.49 -14.63 11.15
N TRP A 147 6.28 -13.32 10.96
CA TRP A 147 5.55 -12.50 11.93
C TRP A 147 4.07 -12.88 12.03
N ALA A 148 3.44 -13.22 10.90
CA ALA A 148 2.05 -13.68 10.86
C ALA A 148 1.84 -15.01 11.62
N THR A 149 2.83 -15.90 11.57
CA THR A 149 2.78 -17.25 12.16
C THR A 149 3.52 -17.37 13.50
N ALA A 150 4.07 -16.26 14.00
CA ALA A 150 4.86 -16.23 15.22
C ALA A 150 4.03 -16.59 16.46
N ARG A 151 4.63 -17.37 17.37
CA ARG A 151 4.01 -17.72 18.65
C ARG A 151 3.77 -16.49 19.53
N LEU A 152 4.74 -15.57 19.56
CA LEU A 152 4.66 -14.35 20.35
C LEU A 152 3.67 -13.35 19.74
N GLN A 153 2.77 -12.84 20.59
CA GLN A 153 1.70 -11.93 20.17
C GLN A 153 2.23 -10.63 19.56
N ILE A 154 3.37 -10.13 20.03
CA ILE A 154 3.96 -8.88 19.56
C ILE A 154 4.23 -8.89 18.04
N PHE A 155 4.71 -10.01 17.51
CA PHE A 155 4.97 -10.16 16.08
C PHE A 155 3.69 -10.23 15.25
N ARG A 156 2.64 -10.87 15.78
CA ARG A 156 1.34 -10.93 15.11
C ARG A 156 0.65 -9.57 15.06
N VAL A 157 0.77 -8.79 16.14
CA VAL A 157 0.32 -7.39 16.16
C VAL A 157 1.12 -6.57 15.16
N LEU A 158 2.45 -6.72 15.12
CA LEU A 158 3.29 -6.01 14.17
C LEU A 158 2.91 -6.30 12.72
N PHE A 159 2.74 -7.58 12.38
CA PHE A 159 2.27 -8.01 11.08
C PHE A 159 0.93 -7.37 10.73
N ARG A 160 -0.05 -7.45 11.63
CA ARG A 160 -1.38 -6.88 11.41
C ARG A 160 -1.32 -5.37 11.20
N THR A 161 -0.58 -4.64 12.03
CA THR A 161 -0.44 -3.18 11.92
C THR A 161 0.13 -2.78 10.56
N PHE A 162 1.25 -3.39 10.14
CA PHE A 162 1.83 -3.07 8.83
C PHE A 162 0.96 -3.52 7.67
N ASN A 163 0.37 -4.72 7.73
CA ASN A 163 -0.50 -5.25 6.70
C ASN A 163 -1.77 -4.40 6.52
N ASP A 164 -2.44 -4.06 7.61
CA ASP A 164 -3.71 -3.33 7.58
C ASP A 164 -3.48 -1.89 7.14
N MET A 165 -2.43 -1.24 7.65
CA MET A 165 -2.01 0.08 7.18
C MET A 165 -1.68 0.05 5.69
N THR A 166 -0.83 -0.88 5.25
CA THR A 166 -0.42 -1.00 3.85
C THR A 166 -1.64 -1.15 2.94
N LYS A 167 -2.54 -2.08 3.24
CA LYS A 167 -3.76 -2.30 2.45
C LYS A 167 -4.70 -1.10 2.48
N ALA A 168 -4.93 -0.51 3.64
CA ALA A 168 -5.85 0.62 3.78
C ALA A 168 -5.39 1.85 2.98
N TYR A 169 -4.09 2.10 2.91
CA TYR A 169 -3.56 3.25 2.17
C TYR A 169 -3.34 2.94 0.70
N TRP A 170 -2.79 1.77 0.37
CA TRP A 170 -2.60 1.39 -1.02
C TRP A 170 -3.93 1.29 -1.79
N THR A 171 -5.01 0.80 -1.17
CA THR A 171 -6.34 0.77 -1.81
C THR A 171 -6.89 2.15 -2.16
N ARG A 172 -6.43 3.21 -1.49
CA ARG A 172 -6.85 4.60 -1.73
C ARG A 172 -5.98 5.30 -2.77
N THR A 173 -4.71 4.93 -2.87
CA THR A 173 -3.72 5.59 -3.73
C THR A 173 -3.40 4.81 -4.99
N SER A 174 -3.80 3.54 -5.09
CA SER A 174 -3.53 2.71 -6.26
C SER A 174 -4.33 3.19 -7.47
N PRO A 175 -3.66 3.55 -8.59
CA PRO A 175 -4.34 3.98 -9.81
C PRO A 175 -4.98 2.82 -10.59
N THR A 176 -4.46 1.59 -10.42
CA THR A 176 -4.92 0.42 -11.20
C THR A 176 -5.98 -0.40 -10.46
N LEU A 177 -5.95 -0.44 -9.12
CA LEU A 177 -6.86 -1.28 -8.32
C LEU A 177 -8.34 -0.98 -8.60
N GLY A 178 -8.73 0.29 -8.62
CA GLY A 178 -10.13 0.68 -8.90
C GLY A 178 -10.60 0.21 -10.28
N ARG A 179 -9.71 0.25 -11.28
CA ARG A 179 -9.98 -0.21 -12.64
C ARG A 179 -10.13 -1.72 -12.70
N ILE A 180 -9.28 -2.48 -11.98
CA ILE A 180 -9.39 -3.93 -11.87
C ILE A 180 -10.71 -4.34 -11.22
N LEU A 181 -11.10 -3.66 -10.14
CA LEU A 181 -12.34 -3.94 -9.45
C LEU A 181 -13.58 -3.48 -10.24
N SER A 182 -13.41 -2.90 -11.44
CA SER A 182 -14.47 -2.28 -12.23
C SER A 182 -15.28 -1.27 -11.42
N TYR A 183 -14.64 -0.65 -10.42
CA TYR A 183 -15.25 0.33 -9.53
C TYR A 183 -14.90 1.73 -10.04
N PRO A 184 -15.86 2.45 -10.67
CA PRO A 184 -15.55 3.74 -11.23
C PRO A 184 -15.37 4.78 -10.12
N TYR A 185 -14.29 5.56 -10.20
CA TYR A 185 -14.01 6.65 -9.25
C TYR A 185 -15.14 7.69 -9.18
N THR A 186 -15.86 7.87 -10.28
CA THR A 186 -17.09 8.66 -10.35
C THR A 186 -18.26 7.77 -10.79
N PRO A 187 -19.43 7.83 -10.12
CA PRO A 187 -20.58 7.03 -10.52
C PRO A 187 -21.08 7.49 -11.90
N ILE A 188 -20.84 6.68 -12.94
CA ILE A 188 -21.06 7.04 -14.35
C ILE A 188 -22.57 7.02 -14.72
N ASN A 189 -23.42 6.40 -13.88
CA ASN A 189 -24.85 6.22 -14.16
C ASN A 189 -25.77 6.76 -13.04
N HIS A 190 -25.28 7.62 -12.16
CA HIS A 190 -26.13 8.20 -11.12
C HIS A 190 -26.73 9.53 -11.58
N SER A 191 -28.05 9.52 -11.79
CA SER A 191 -28.86 10.73 -11.91
C SER A 191 -29.05 11.29 -10.50
N TYR A 192 -28.22 12.25 -10.09
CA TYR A 192 -28.58 13.13 -8.98
C TYR A 192 -29.90 13.78 -9.38
N GLY A 193 -30.98 13.53 -8.63
CA GLY A 193 -32.31 14.07 -8.93
C GLY A 193 -32.32 15.61 -8.98
N THR A 194 -33.50 16.21 -9.02
CA THR A 194 -33.62 17.67 -8.93
C THR A 194 -32.88 18.19 -7.69
N GLY A 195 -31.86 19.03 -7.90
CA GLY A 195 -31.05 19.61 -6.83
C GLY A 195 -31.90 20.50 -5.91
N PHE A 196 -31.50 20.60 -4.64
CA PHE A 196 -32.15 21.47 -3.67
C PHE A 196 -31.76 22.93 -3.94
N GLU A 197 -32.74 23.83 -4.06
CA GLU A 197 -32.47 25.27 -4.10
C GLU A 197 -32.12 25.74 -2.69
N PHE A 198 -30.86 26.15 -2.50
CA PHE A 198 -30.44 26.79 -1.26
C PHE A 198 -30.93 28.26 -1.26
N PRO A 199 -31.62 28.70 -0.20
CA PRO A 199 -32.10 30.07 -0.07
C PRO A 199 -30.98 31.09 0.14
#